data_AF-A0A5R8XZC4-F1
#
_entry.id   AF-A0A5R8XZC4-F1
#
_cell.length_a   1.000
_cell.length_b   1.000
_cell.length_c   1.000
_cell.angle_alpha   90.00
_cell.angle_beta   90.00
_cell.angle_gamma   90.00
#
_symmetry.space_group_name_H-M   'P 1'
#
loop_
_entity.id
_entity.type
_entity.pdbx_description
1 polymer ?
#
loop_
_entity_poly.entity_id
_entity_poly.type
_entity_poly.pdbx_seq_one_letter_code
_entity_poly.pdbx_strand_id
1 'polypeptide(L)'
;MNTKNLFILSFIAILTTYYFILGIDKSIQLIKDEYLSILALIVILLSLLFFKLKLKGHQTINFIQNNQFSLKSTILFFLVFQVVDYYYENGFIGMISQWFLYWIMGLIAITLMETINCYKNYKYLKNKP
;
A
#
# COMPACT_ATOMS: atom_id res chain seq x y z
N MET A 1 4.30 -18.79 5.87
CA MET A 1 5.12 -17.70 5.26
C MET A 1 4.85 -16.41 6.02
N ASN A 2 5.88 -15.62 6.30
CA ASN A 2 5.73 -14.30 6.92
C ASN A 2 5.05 -13.34 5.92
N THR A 3 4.02 -12.59 6.34
CA THR A 3 3.29 -11.63 5.50
C THR A 3 4.20 -10.55 4.91
N LYS A 4 5.27 -10.16 5.61
CA LYS A 4 6.30 -9.27 5.07
C LYS A 4 6.97 -9.84 3.82
N ASN A 5 7.26 -11.14 3.82
CA ASN A 5 7.91 -11.80 2.70
C ASN A 5 6.96 -11.86 1.50
N LEU A 6 5.66 -12.08 1.72
CA LEU A 6 4.66 -12.08 0.65
C LEU A 6 4.56 -10.72 -0.05
N PHE A 7 4.64 -9.62 0.70
CA PHE A 7 4.58 -8.28 0.14
C PHE A 7 5.81 -7.90 -0.68
N ILE A 8 7.00 -8.32 -0.22
CA ILE A 8 8.26 -8.15 -0.96
C ILE A 8 8.24 -9.03 -2.23
N LEU A 9 7.75 -10.26 -2.12
CA LEU A 9 7.64 -11.17 -3.25
C LEU A 9 6.67 -10.64 -4.32
N SER A 10 5.52 -10.06 -3.93
CA SER A 10 4.59 -9.48 -4.90
C SER A 10 5.22 -8.27 -5.62
N PHE A 11 6.00 -7.45 -4.92
CA PHE A 11 6.73 -6.35 -5.54
C PHE A 11 7.75 -6.84 -6.58
N ILE A 12 8.57 -7.82 -6.21
CA ILE A 12 9.55 -8.44 -7.11
C ILE A 12 8.84 -9.06 -8.31
N ALA A 13 7.71 -9.74 -8.10
CA ALA A 13 6.93 -10.34 -9.17
C ALA A 13 6.38 -9.29 -10.15
N ILE A 14 5.86 -8.15 -9.67
CA ILE A 14 5.41 -7.04 -10.51
C ILE A 14 6.59 -6.51 -11.35
N LEU A 15 7.72 -6.19 -10.72
CA LEU A 15 8.89 -5.66 -11.43
C LEU A 15 9.43 -6.64 -12.47
N THR A 16 9.49 -7.93 -12.12
CA THR A 16 9.93 -9.00 -13.02
C THR A 16 8.98 -9.12 -14.20
N THR A 17 7.67 -9.09 -13.95
CA THR A 17 6.65 -9.12 -15.00
C THR A 17 6.77 -7.92 -15.94
N TYR A 18 6.96 -6.73 -15.38
CA TYR A 18 7.13 -5.51 -16.18
C TYR A 18 8.37 -5.59 -17.05
N TYR A 19 9.49 -6.03 -16.47
CA TYR A 19 10.75 -6.19 -17.21
C TYR A 19 10.61 -7.16 -18.39
N PHE A 20 10.04 -8.35 -18.16
CA PHE A 20 9.96 -9.39 -19.20
C PHE A 20 8.82 -9.20 -20.20
N ILE A 21 7.67 -8.64 -19.79
CA ILE A 21 6.49 -8.51 -20.66
C ILE A 21 6.43 -7.14 -21.33
N LEU A 22 6.77 -6.06 -20.61
CA LEU A 22 6.61 -4.69 -21.10
C LEU A 22 7.92 -4.06 -21.58
N GLY A 23 9.06 -4.61 -21.15
CA GLY A 23 10.39 -4.07 -21.42
C GLY A 23 10.77 -2.93 -20.47
N ILE A 24 12.07 -2.61 -20.43
CA ILE A 24 12.66 -1.68 -19.45
C ILE A 24 12.07 -0.28 -19.56
N ASP A 25 11.97 0.28 -20.77
CA ASP A 25 11.55 1.66 -20.97
C ASP A 25 10.13 1.90 -20.46
N LYS A 26 9.20 1.02 -20.84
CA LYS A 26 7.81 1.08 -20.40
C LYS A 26 7.69 0.81 -18.90
N SER A 27 8.49 -0.09 -18.34
CA SER A 27 8.52 -0.35 -16.90
C SER A 27 8.89 0.90 -16.10
N ILE A 28 9.94 1.61 -16.53
CA ILE A 28 10.39 2.84 -15.89
C ILE A 28 9.34 3.94 -16.04
N GLN A 29 8.71 4.05 -17.22
CA GLN A 29 7.65 5.01 -17.46
C GLN A 29 6.47 4.79 -16.51
N LEU A 30 5.96 3.57 -16.39
CA LEU A 30 4.85 3.25 -15.49
C LEU A 30 5.14 3.60 -14.04
N ILE A 31 6.37 3.37 -13.57
CA ILE A 31 6.76 3.76 -12.21
C ILE A 31 6.80 5.28 -12.05
N LYS A 32 7.25 6.00 -13.07
CA LYS A 32 7.30 7.47 -13.06
C LYS A 32 5.92 8.10 -13.14
N ASP A 33 5.00 7.51 -13.90
CA ASP A 33 3.63 8.02 -14.03
C ASP A 33 2.91 8.03 -12.67
N GLU A 34 3.27 7.11 -11.78
CA GLU A 34 2.76 7.01 -10.41
C GLU A 34 3.49 7.91 -9.38
N TYR A 35 4.22 8.95 -9.83
CA TYR A 35 5.00 9.81 -8.94
C TYR A 35 4.17 10.49 -7.85
N LEU A 36 2.90 10.85 -8.12
CA LEU A 36 2.01 11.47 -7.13
C LEU A 36 1.67 10.50 -6.01
N SER A 37 1.37 9.25 -6.34
CA SER A 37 1.11 8.17 -5.39
C SER A 37 2.35 7.90 -4.53
N ILE A 38 3.54 7.88 -5.13
CA ILE A 38 4.82 7.74 -4.43
C ILE A 38 5.04 8.93 -3.48
N LEU A 39 4.79 10.15 -3.95
CA LEU A 39 4.94 11.36 -3.13
C LEU A 39 3.97 11.35 -1.94
N ALA A 40 2.73 10.95 -2.15
CA ALA A 40 1.74 10.80 -1.08
C ALA A 40 2.19 9.78 -0.03
N LEU A 41 2.74 8.63 -0.47
CA LEU A 41 3.30 7.63 0.44
C LEU A 41 4.44 8.21 1.29
N ILE A 42 5.34 9.00 0.70
CA ILE A 42 6.42 9.68 1.43
C ILE A 42 5.86 10.62 2.51
N VAL A 43 4.85 11.44 2.19
CA VAL A 43 4.22 12.36 3.15
C VAL A 43 3.57 11.61 4.32
N ILE A 44 2.90 10.49 4.03
CA ILE A 44 2.28 9.66 5.06
C ILE A 44 3.34 8.97 5.94
N LEU A 45 4.44 8.50 5.35
CA LEU A 45 5.58 7.93 6.09
C LEU A 45 6.24 8.95 7.01
N LEU A 46 6.43 10.18 6.55
CA LEU A 46 6.96 11.27 7.39
C LEU A 46 6.02 11.58 8.56
N SER A 47 4.71 11.61 8.29
CA SER A 47 3.68 11.80 9.33
C SER A 47 3.70 10.65 10.35
N LEU A 48 3.84 9.41 9.88
CA LEU A 48 3.95 8.24 10.73
C LEU A 48 5.17 8.33 11.65
N LEU A 49 6.33 8.66 11.08
CA LEU A 49 7.59 8.79 11.79
C LEU A 49 7.49 9.88 12.86
N PHE A 50 6.90 11.02 12.53
CA PHE A 50 6.63 12.10 13.48
C PHE A 50 5.85 11.61 14.71
N PHE A 51 4.71 10.93 14.52
CA PHE A 51 3.93 10.43 15.64
C PHE A 51 4.64 9.30 16.40
N LYS A 52 5.34 8.40 15.72
CA LYS A 52 6.13 7.34 16.37
C LYS A 52 7.21 7.92 17.29
N LEU A 53 7.88 9.00 16.88
CA LEU A 53 8.84 9.70 17.74
C LEU A 53 8.17 10.32 18.97
N LYS A 54 7.00 10.95 18.81
CA LYS A 54 6.24 11.54 19.93
C LYS A 54 5.68 10.52 20.90
N LEU A 55 5.41 9.30 20.45
CA LEU A 55 4.88 8.19 21.26
C LEU A 55 5.97 7.30 21.86
N LYS A 56 7.25 7.57 21.57
CA LYS A 56 8.37 6.75 22.04
C LYS A 56 8.38 6.73 23.58
N GLY A 57 8.36 5.54 24.16
CA GLY A 57 8.34 5.35 25.62
C GLY A 57 6.94 5.35 26.26
N HIS A 58 5.88 5.57 25.47
CA HIS A 58 4.50 5.48 25.95
C HIS A 58 3.85 4.15 25.55
N GLN A 59 2.97 3.63 26.40
CA GLN A 59 2.11 2.50 26.02
C GLN A 59 1.12 2.94 24.94
N THR A 60 1.07 2.18 23.84
CA THR A 60 0.16 2.45 22.73
C THR A 60 -1.01 1.45 22.77
N ILE A 61 -2.21 1.96 22.54
CA ILE A 61 -3.44 1.18 22.41
C ILE A 61 -3.72 1.04 20.92
N ASN A 62 -4.01 -0.18 20.46
CA ASN A 62 -4.50 -0.35 19.10
C ASN A 62 -5.99 0.04 19.03
N PHE A 63 -6.29 1.19 18.45
CA PHE A 63 -7.65 1.67 18.22
C PHE A 63 -8.32 1.03 16.98
N ILE A 64 -7.56 0.31 16.17
CA ILE A 64 -8.01 -0.31 14.92
C ILE A 64 -7.81 -1.83 15.05
N GLN A 65 -8.62 -2.47 15.89
CA GLN A 65 -8.52 -3.91 16.20
C GLN A 65 -9.15 -4.83 15.15
N ASN A 66 -10.15 -4.35 14.39
CA ASN A 66 -11.01 -5.19 13.54
C ASN A 66 -10.66 -5.20 12.04
N ASN A 67 -9.44 -4.84 11.65
CA ASN A 67 -9.08 -4.83 10.23
C ASN A 67 -8.67 -6.22 9.68
N GLN A 68 -9.41 -7.26 10.04
CA GLN A 68 -9.21 -8.62 9.52
C GLN A 68 -9.91 -8.77 8.17
N PHE A 69 -9.36 -8.17 7.11
CA PHE A 69 -9.76 -8.55 5.76
C PHE A 69 -9.42 -10.03 5.54
N SER A 70 -10.43 -10.83 5.23
CA SER A 70 -10.21 -12.24 4.93
C SER A 70 -9.43 -12.38 3.62
N LEU A 71 -8.44 -13.28 3.59
CA LEU A 71 -7.68 -13.56 2.37
C LEU A 71 -8.62 -13.95 1.20
N LYS A 72 -9.72 -14.64 1.51
CA LYS A 72 -10.78 -14.99 0.55
C LYS A 72 -11.43 -13.75 -0.09
N SER A 73 -11.83 -12.75 0.71
CA SER A 73 -12.40 -11.50 0.19
C SER A 73 -11.38 -10.70 -0.62
N THR A 74 -10.11 -10.68 -0.20
CA THR A 74 -9.05 -9.98 -0.93
C THR A 74 -8.79 -10.60 -2.29
N ILE A 75 -8.73 -11.94 -2.39
CA ILE A 75 -8.60 -12.63 -3.68
C ILE A 75 -9.80 -12.36 -4.57
N LEU A 76 -11.03 -12.45 -4.02
CA LEU A 76 -12.24 -12.19 -4.81
C LEU A 76 -12.25 -10.77 -5.37
N PHE A 77 -11.94 -9.78 -4.53
CA PHE A 77 -11.83 -8.38 -4.94
C PHE A 77 -10.76 -8.22 -6.01
N PHE A 78 -9.57 -8.79 -5.82
CA PHE A 78 -8.49 -8.74 -6.80
C PHE A 78 -8.93 -9.31 -8.16
N LEU A 79 -9.55 -10.49 -8.20
CA LEU A 79 -10.03 -11.11 -9.43
C LEU A 79 -11.06 -10.26 -10.17
N VAL A 80 -12.02 -9.66 -9.44
CA VAL A 80 -13.01 -8.75 -10.03
C VAL A 80 -12.32 -7.55 -10.66
N PHE A 81 -11.37 -6.92 -9.97
CA PHE A 81 -10.61 -5.79 -10.51
C PHE A 81 -9.78 -6.18 -11.73
N GLN A 82 -9.16 -7.37 -11.75
CA GLN A 82 -8.44 -7.83 -12.95
C GLN A 82 -9.36 -7.93 -14.19
N VAL A 83 -10.59 -8.41 -14.01
CA VAL A 83 -11.55 -8.48 -15.12
C VAL A 83 -11.95 -7.07 -15.57
N VAL A 84 -12.27 -6.18 -14.63
CA VAL A 84 -12.64 -4.79 -14.94
C VAL A 84 -11.50 -4.10 -15.71
N ASP A 85 -10.28 -4.17 -15.19
CA ASP A 85 -9.12 -3.53 -15.82
C ASP A 85 -8.83 -4.10 -17.20
N TYR A 86 -8.99 -5.41 -17.40
CA TYR A 86 -8.83 -6.00 -18.73
C TYR A 86 -9.78 -5.36 -19.76
N TYR A 87 -11.03 -5.08 -19.37
CA TYR A 87 -12.01 -4.47 -20.27
C TYR A 87 -11.74 -2.98 -20.52
N TYR A 88 -11.32 -2.23 -19.51
CA TYR A 88 -11.17 -0.76 -19.61
C TYR A 88 -9.76 -0.30 -19.97
N GLU A 89 -8.73 -1.06 -19.63
CA GLU A 89 -7.31 -0.71 -19.81
C GLU A 89 -6.70 -1.46 -21.01
N ASN A 90 -7.38 -1.47 -22.15
CA ASN A 90 -6.83 -2.02 -23.41
C ASN A 90 -6.30 -3.46 -23.30
N GLY A 91 -7.01 -4.33 -22.56
CA GLY A 91 -6.69 -5.74 -22.43
C GLY A 91 -5.57 -6.03 -21.44
N PHE A 92 -4.82 -7.10 -21.72
CA PHE A 92 -3.86 -7.67 -20.76
C PHE A 92 -2.72 -6.71 -20.39
N ILE A 93 -2.24 -5.93 -21.36
CA ILE A 93 -1.11 -5.02 -21.15
C ILE A 93 -1.48 -3.89 -20.20
N GLY A 94 -2.63 -3.25 -20.37
CA GLY A 94 -3.02 -2.17 -19.47
C GLY A 94 -3.53 -2.69 -18.12
N MET A 95 -4.18 -3.86 -18.09
CA MET A 95 -4.47 -4.55 -16.82
C MET A 95 -3.20 -4.74 -15.97
N ILE A 96 -2.11 -5.22 -16.58
CA ILE A 96 -0.82 -5.38 -15.89
C ILE A 96 -0.22 -4.03 -15.48
N SER A 97 -0.36 -2.98 -16.30
CA SER A 97 0.22 -1.67 -15.96
C SER A 97 -0.39 -1.04 -14.71
N GLN A 98 -1.59 -1.43 -14.31
CA GLN A 98 -2.22 -0.95 -13.07
C GLN A 98 -1.66 -1.61 -11.79
N TRP A 99 -0.95 -2.72 -11.90
CA TRP A 99 -0.50 -3.49 -10.73
C TRP A 99 0.41 -2.70 -9.78
N PHE A 100 1.30 -1.88 -10.32
CA PHE A 100 2.19 -1.05 -9.49
C PHE A 100 1.42 0.01 -8.70
N LEU A 101 0.44 0.67 -9.33
CA LEU A 101 -0.46 1.59 -8.65
C LEU A 101 -1.19 0.90 -7.49
N TYR A 102 -1.80 -0.26 -7.73
CA TYR A 102 -2.49 -1.02 -6.67
C TYR A 102 -1.57 -1.42 -5.54
N TRP A 103 -0.34 -1.78 -5.85
CA TRP A 103 0.68 -2.10 -4.86
C TRP A 103 1.04 -0.89 -3.99
N ILE A 104 1.22 0.30 -4.59
CA ILE A 104 1.43 1.55 -3.84
C ILE A 104 0.19 1.92 -3.01
N MET A 105 -1.02 1.79 -3.55
CA MET A 105 -2.25 2.09 -2.83
C MET A 105 -2.42 1.19 -1.60
N GLY A 106 -2.04 -0.08 -1.71
CA GLY A 106 -1.96 -0.99 -0.58
C GLY A 106 -1.00 -0.50 0.51
N LEU A 107 0.20 -0.04 0.14
CA LEU A 107 1.16 0.57 1.07
C LEU A 107 0.60 1.83 1.74
N ILE A 108 -0.02 2.71 0.95
CA ILE A 108 -0.63 3.94 1.45
C ILE A 108 -1.69 3.60 2.48
N ALA A 109 -2.62 2.69 2.17
CA ALA A 109 -3.70 2.31 3.09
C ALA A 109 -3.18 1.74 4.41
N ILE A 110 -2.19 0.85 4.36
CA ILE A 110 -1.57 0.25 5.56
C ILE A 110 -0.86 1.32 6.38
N THR A 111 -0.05 2.16 5.74
CA THR A 111 0.73 3.19 6.41
C THR A 111 -0.18 4.24 7.04
N LEU A 112 -1.23 4.65 6.32
CA LEU A 112 -2.21 5.61 6.80
C LEU A 112 -2.97 5.08 8.02
N MET A 113 -3.34 3.80 8.01
CA MET A 113 -4.02 3.17 9.14
C MET A 113 -3.16 3.20 10.41
N GLU A 114 -1.89 2.84 10.27
CA GLU A 114 -0.91 2.94 11.36
C GLU A 114 -0.74 4.41 11.81
N THR A 115 -0.64 5.35 10.88
CA THR A 115 -0.53 6.79 11.20
C THR A 115 -1.75 7.28 11.98
N ILE A 116 -2.96 6.89 11.59
CA ILE A 116 -4.21 7.22 12.29
C ILE A 116 -4.19 6.63 13.71
N ASN A 117 -3.74 5.38 13.84
CA ASN A 117 -3.64 4.73 15.15
C ASN A 117 -2.64 5.47 16.06
N CYS A 118 -1.48 5.86 15.54
CA CYS A 118 -0.52 6.69 16.27
C CYS A 118 -1.11 8.08 16.62
N TYR A 119 -1.78 8.74 15.68
CA TYR A 119 -2.43 10.02 15.94
C TYR A 119 -3.46 9.94 17.08
N LYS A 120 -4.30 8.90 17.10
CA LYS A 120 -5.27 8.66 18.18
C LYS A 120 -4.58 8.47 19.53
N ASN A 121 -3.49 7.70 19.57
CA ASN A 121 -2.68 7.55 20.79
C ASN A 121 -2.09 8.88 21.26
N TYR A 122 -1.56 9.69 20.34
CA TYR A 122 -0.99 10.99 20.67
C TYR A 122 -2.06 11.92 21.27
N LYS A 123 -3.25 11.95 20.68
CA LYS A 123 -4.39 12.72 21.21
C LYS A 123 -4.84 12.21 22.58
N TYR A 124 -4.89 10.90 22.77
CA TYR A 124 -5.24 10.29 24.05
C TYR A 124 -4.27 10.69 25.17
N LEU A 125 -2.96 10.66 24.91
CA LEU A 125 -1.95 11.09 25.89
C LEU A 125 -2.02 12.59 26.20
N LYS A 126 -2.27 13.43 25.19
CA LYS A 126 -2.40 14.88 25.38
C LYS A 126 -3.62 15.26 26.22
N ASN A 127 -4.69 14.47 26.14
CA ASN A 127 -5.95 14.70 26.85
C ASN A 127 -6.05 13.95 28.18
N LYS A 128 -5.00 13.22 28.57
CA LYS A 128 -4.96 12.53 29.85
C LYS A 128 -4.71 13.59 30.94
N PRO A 129 -5.58 13.70 31.97
CA PRO A 129 -5.42 14.66 33.05
C PRO A 129 -4.14 14.42 33.85
#